data_AF-A0A354GNR0-F1
#
_entry.id   AF-A0A354GNR0-F1
#
_cell.length_a   1.000
_cell.length_b   1.000
_cell.length_c   1.000
_cell.angle_alpha   90.00
_cell.angle_beta   90.00
_cell.angle_gamma   90.00
#
_symmetry.space_group_name_H-M   'P 1'
#
loop_
_entity.id
_entity.type
_entity.pdbx_description
1 polymer ?
#
loop_
_entity_poly.entity_id
_entity_poly.type
_entity_poly.pdbx_seq_one_letter_code
_entity_poly.pdbx_strand_id
1 'polypeptide(L)'
;MTVIHREIWTSLSDAQLLAQCEVDTYRASGPGGQKRNKTSSAVRLRHPPSGLIVIAEESRSQHENRARGLRRMRQALYLKIREELPPEARTAEALAERPDYGSARDGAGRLRLGRKDSRYWPAVGVVLDVLQAVEARVGEAAEALGVSTGNLIDFLSGDDKVWEQVNHLRIRFGHKALRA
;
A
#
# COMPACT_ATOMS: atom_id res chain seq x y z
N MET A 1 -14.86 7.96 16.61
CA MET A 1 -13.72 7.72 15.70
C MET A 1 -14.33 7.39 14.36
N THR A 2 -14.04 8.15 13.29
CA THR A 2 -14.56 7.84 11.96
C THR A 2 -13.84 6.60 11.44
N VAL A 3 -14.57 5.53 11.15
CA VAL A 3 -14.01 4.31 10.55
C VAL A 3 -13.42 4.66 9.19
N ILE A 4 -12.15 4.33 8.97
CA ILE A 4 -11.44 4.65 7.72
C ILE A 4 -11.45 3.39 6.85
N HIS A 5 -12.36 3.34 5.90
CA HIS A 5 -12.37 2.28 4.88
C HIS A 5 -11.34 2.59 3.80
N ARG A 6 -10.39 1.68 3.58
CA ARG A 6 -9.36 1.83 2.54
C ARG A 6 -10.01 1.94 1.16
N GLU A 7 -10.99 1.08 0.89
CA GLU A 7 -11.65 0.96 -0.40
C GLU A 7 -12.30 2.26 -0.88
N ILE A 8 -12.85 3.06 0.05
CA ILE A 8 -13.43 4.37 -0.27
C ILE A 8 -12.41 5.25 -0.97
N TRP A 9 -11.15 5.24 -0.52
CA TRP A 9 -10.10 6.10 -1.08
C TRP A 9 -9.40 5.48 -2.27
N THR A 10 -9.22 4.16 -2.28
CA THR A 10 -8.49 3.49 -3.35
C THR A 10 -9.30 3.26 -4.61
N SER A 11 -10.64 3.36 -4.54
CA SER A 11 -11.55 3.36 -5.69
C SER A 11 -11.69 4.71 -6.38
N LEU A 12 -11.31 5.82 -5.70
CA LEU A 12 -11.40 7.16 -6.28
C LEU A 12 -10.49 7.31 -7.51
N SER A 13 -10.99 8.06 -8.50
CA SER A 13 -10.15 8.57 -9.58
C SER A 13 -9.03 9.45 -9.04
N ASP A 14 -7.99 9.68 -9.83
CA ASP A 14 -6.87 10.51 -9.41
C ASP A 14 -7.30 11.94 -9.05
N ALA A 15 -8.24 12.53 -9.78
CA ALA A 15 -8.78 13.85 -9.47
C ALA A 15 -9.54 13.86 -8.14
N GLN A 16 -10.36 12.83 -7.88
CA GLN A 16 -11.14 12.71 -6.64
C GLN A 16 -10.24 12.46 -5.43
N LEU A 17 -9.25 11.57 -5.54
CA LEU A 17 -8.30 11.30 -4.47
C LEU A 17 -7.45 12.53 -4.16
N LEU A 18 -7.03 13.27 -5.18
CA LEU A 18 -6.31 14.53 -5.00
C LEU A 18 -7.17 15.57 -4.27
N ALA A 19 -8.47 15.62 -4.54
CA ALA A 19 -9.40 16.52 -3.84
C ALA A 19 -9.57 16.17 -2.35
N GLN A 20 -9.23 14.95 -1.93
CA GLN A 20 -9.16 14.56 -0.51
C GLN A 20 -7.80 14.90 0.13
N CYS A 21 -6.85 15.45 -0.62
CA CYS A 21 -5.51 15.77 -0.15
C CYS A 21 -5.30 17.28 -0.04
N GLU A 22 -4.61 17.70 1.02
CA GLU A 22 -3.96 19.00 1.10
C GLU A 22 -2.66 18.94 0.27
N VAL A 23 -2.47 19.93 -0.62
CA VAL A 23 -1.36 19.97 -1.58
C VAL A 23 -0.44 21.14 -1.24
N ASP A 24 0.73 20.82 -0.70
CA ASP A 24 1.78 21.80 -0.42
C ASP A 24 2.86 21.75 -1.50
N THR A 25 3.29 22.92 -1.99
CA THR A 25 4.40 23.00 -2.96
C THR A 25 5.53 23.84 -2.43
N TYR A 26 6.75 23.32 -2.52
CA TYR A 26 7.92 23.95 -1.93
C TYR A 26 9.16 23.72 -2.79
N ARG A 27 10.26 24.40 -2.44
CA ARG A 27 11.55 24.20 -3.09
C ARG A 27 12.19 22.93 -2.54
N ALA A 28 12.58 22.02 -3.41
CA ALA A 28 13.26 20.79 -3.00
C ALA A 28 14.52 21.14 -2.19
N SER A 29 14.73 20.48 -1.05
CA SER A 29 15.95 20.61 -0.25
C SER A 29 16.99 19.57 -0.69
N GLY A 30 18.29 19.89 -0.60
CA GLY A 30 19.38 18.93 -0.85
C GLY A 30 20.33 19.33 -2.01
N PRO A 31 21.41 18.55 -2.24
CA PRO A 31 22.45 18.88 -3.21
C PRO A 31 21.87 18.89 -4.63
N GLY A 32 21.70 20.08 -5.18
CA GLY A 32 21.13 20.33 -6.51
C GLY A 32 21.66 21.63 -7.09
N GLY A 33 21.78 21.71 -8.42
CA GLY A 33 22.24 22.92 -9.11
C GLY A 33 21.27 24.10 -8.91
N GLN A 34 21.73 25.32 -9.25
CA GLN A 34 21.00 26.58 -8.99
C GLN A 34 19.53 26.57 -9.44
N LYS A 35 19.17 25.81 -10.49
CA LYS A 35 17.80 25.76 -11.02
C LYS A 35 16.83 24.95 -10.15
N ARG A 36 17.29 23.86 -9.52
CA ARG A 36 16.46 23.04 -8.60
C ARG A 36 16.11 23.81 -7.34
N ASN A 37 17.00 24.70 -6.89
CA ASN A 37 16.84 25.47 -5.65
C ASN A 37 16.01 26.75 -5.83
N LYS A 38 15.69 27.16 -7.07
CA LYS A 38 14.92 28.38 -7.37
C LYS A 38 13.44 28.10 -7.61
N THR A 39 13.09 26.94 -8.16
CA THR A 39 11.71 26.58 -8.53
C THR A 39 11.03 25.75 -7.44
N SER A 40 9.81 26.13 -7.05
CA SER A 40 8.98 25.34 -6.12
C SER A 40 8.33 24.14 -6.82
N SER A 41 9.14 23.17 -7.23
CA SER A 41 8.68 21.97 -7.94
C SER A 41 8.36 20.79 -7.03
N ALA A 42 8.85 20.77 -5.78
CA ALA A 42 8.55 19.69 -4.84
C ALA A 42 7.08 19.76 -4.39
N VAL A 43 6.44 18.60 -4.26
CA VAL A 43 5.04 18.48 -3.85
C VAL A 43 4.98 17.57 -2.63
N ARG A 44 4.26 18.02 -1.60
CA ARG A 44 3.85 17.22 -0.46
C ARG A 44 2.33 17.10 -0.50
N LEU A 45 1.85 15.87 -0.43
CA LEU A 45 0.43 15.56 -0.31
C LEU A 45 0.18 15.04 1.10
N ARG A 46 -0.69 15.70 1.84
CA ARG A 46 -1.24 15.22 3.09
C ARG A 46 -2.66 14.75 2.82
N HIS A 47 -3.03 13.57 3.28
CA HIS A 47 -4.40 13.06 3.20
C HIS A 47 -4.98 13.09 4.63
N PRO A 48 -5.64 14.19 5.04
CA PRO A 48 -6.14 14.35 6.39
C PRO A 48 -7.00 13.18 6.88
N PRO A 49 -7.89 12.57 6.07
CA PRO A 49 -8.70 11.45 6.53
C PRO A 49 -7.89 10.25 7.02
N SER A 50 -6.73 9.96 6.41
CA SER A 50 -5.87 8.83 6.81
C SER A 50 -4.66 9.24 7.65
N GLY A 51 -4.38 10.53 7.79
CA GLY A 51 -3.16 11.05 8.41
C GLY A 51 -1.87 10.77 7.61
N LEU A 52 -1.97 10.18 6.41
CA LEU A 52 -0.79 9.86 5.59
C LEU A 52 -0.23 11.10 4.91
N ILE A 53 1.10 11.15 4.83
CA ILE A 53 1.83 12.21 4.13
C ILE A 53 2.80 11.54 3.16
N VAL A 54 2.80 12.01 1.92
CA VAL A 54 3.77 11.59 0.89
C VAL A 54 4.41 12.81 0.25
N ILE A 55 5.65 12.63 -0.19
CA ILE A 55 6.45 13.68 -0.83
C ILE A 55 6.90 13.17 -2.19
N ALA A 56 6.97 14.07 -3.17
CA ALA A 56 7.58 13.85 -4.48
C ALA A 56 8.35 15.09 -4.94
N GLU A 57 9.63 14.91 -5.22
CA GLU A 57 10.55 16.00 -5.58
C GLU A 57 11.57 15.62 -6.66
N GLU A 58 11.36 14.48 -7.34
CA GLU A 58 12.33 13.91 -8.29
C GLU A 58 12.38 14.68 -9.61
N SER A 59 11.26 15.26 -10.04
CA SER A 59 11.18 16.00 -11.30
C SER A 59 11.32 17.50 -11.08
N ARG A 60 11.79 18.19 -12.12
CA ARG A 60 11.74 19.65 -12.23
C ARG A 60 10.32 20.18 -12.47
N SER A 61 9.37 19.31 -12.85
CA SER A 61 7.97 19.66 -13.10
C SER A 61 7.11 19.38 -11.86
N GLN A 62 6.46 20.42 -11.35
CA GLN A 62 5.50 20.31 -10.25
C GLN A 62 4.35 19.34 -10.59
N HIS A 63 3.84 19.38 -11.84
CA HIS A 63 2.75 18.51 -12.28
C HIS A 63 3.15 17.04 -12.28
N GLU A 64 4.37 16.74 -12.73
CA GLU A 64 4.91 15.38 -12.73
C GLU A 64 5.14 14.88 -11.29
N ASN A 65 5.65 15.74 -10.41
CA ASN A 65 5.79 15.43 -8.99
C ASN A 65 4.44 15.21 -8.31
N ARG A 66 3.41 16.01 -8.64
CA ARG A 66 2.05 15.79 -8.14
C ARG A 66 1.52 14.41 -8.56
N ALA A 67 1.69 14.03 -9.83
CA ALA A 67 1.28 12.71 -10.32
C ALA A 67 2.05 11.56 -9.63
N ARG A 68 3.36 11.72 -9.41
CA ARG A 68 4.19 10.77 -8.65
C ARG A 68 3.74 10.68 -7.19
N GLY A 69 3.48 11.81 -6.55
CA GLY A 69 2.98 11.92 -5.19
C GLY A 69 1.64 11.21 -5.03
N LEU A 70 0.71 11.40 -5.98
CA LEU A 70 -0.59 10.77 -5.94
C LEU A 70 -0.50 9.25 -6.07
N ARG A 71 0.36 8.74 -6.98
CA ARG A 71 0.67 7.31 -7.05
C ARG A 71 1.20 6.78 -5.72
N ARG A 72 2.13 7.49 -5.08
CA ARG A 72 2.65 7.12 -3.75
C ARG A 72 1.58 7.16 -2.67
N MET A 73 0.65 8.12 -2.71
CA MET A 73 -0.47 8.18 -1.77
C MET A 73 -1.34 6.94 -1.88
N ARG A 74 -1.69 6.53 -3.11
CA ARG A 74 -2.47 5.30 -3.33
C ARG A 74 -1.75 4.05 -2.83
N GLN A 75 -0.44 3.93 -3.06
CA GLN A 75 0.39 2.84 -2.52
C GLN A 75 0.41 2.85 -0.98
N ALA A 76 0.58 4.04 -0.38
CA ALA A 76 0.60 4.19 1.07
C ALA A 76 -0.74 3.82 1.71
N LEU A 77 -1.86 4.14 1.06
CA LEU A 77 -3.20 3.71 1.48
C LEU A 77 -3.30 2.18 1.50
N TYR A 78 -2.89 1.50 0.42
CA TYR A 78 -2.86 0.02 0.38
C TYR A 78 -1.91 -0.61 1.40
N LEU A 79 -0.81 0.06 1.73
CA LEU A 79 0.19 -0.45 2.65
C LEU A 79 -0.22 -0.27 4.12
N LYS A 80 -0.70 0.92 4.48
CA LYS A 80 -0.86 1.35 5.88
C LYS A 80 -2.30 1.30 6.38
N ILE A 81 -3.30 1.41 5.51
CA ILE A 81 -4.71 1.39 5.91
C ILE A 81 -5.28 -0.01 5.72
N ARG A 82 -5.85 -0.54 6.80
CA ARG A 82 -6.50 -1.85 6.84
C ARG A 82 -7.99 -1.66 6.66
N GLU A 83 -8.64 -2.66 6.09
CA GLU A 83 -10.09 -2.67 6.08
C GLU A 83 -10.61 -2.91 7.51
N GLU A 84 -11.48 -2.02 7.97
CA GLU A 84 -12.19 -2.19 9.23
C GLU A 84 -13.55 -2.80 8.92
N LEU A 85 -13.59 -4.13 9.00
CA LEU A 85 -14.79 -4.92 8.77
C LEU A 85 -15.44 -5.29 10.11
N PRO A 86 -16.77 -5.52 10.13
CA PRO A 86 -17.45 -6.17 11.24
C PRO A 86 -16.75 -7.50 11.60
N PRO A 87 -16.74 -7.91 12.88
CA PRO A 87 -16.06 -9.14 13.31
C PRO A 87 -16.40 -10.39 12.48
N GLU A 88 -17.66 -10.53 12.08
CA GLU A 88 -18.17 -11.64 11.27
C GLU A 88 -17.63 -11.67 9.83
N ALA A 89 -17.27 -10.51 9.27
CA ALA A 89 -16.75 -10.38 7.92
C ALA A 89 -15.20 -10.27 7.89
N ARG A 90 -14.55 -10.30 9.06
CA ARG A 90 -13.10 -10.17 9.20
C ARG A 90 -12.36 -11.51 9.17
N THR A 91 -12.99 -12.58 8.68
CA THR A 91 -12.32 -13.87 8.51
C THR A 91 -11.29 -13.78 7.39
N ALA A 92 -10.25 -14.61 7.50
CA ALA A 92 -9.17 -14.65 6.52
C ALA A 92 -9.70 -15.07 5.13
N GLU A 93 -10.65 -16.00 5.10
CA GLU A 93 -11.27 -16.55 3.92
C GLU A 93 -12.13 -15.50 3.20
N ALA A 94 -13.00 -14.79 3.92
CA ALA A 94 -13.84 -13.74 3.34
C ALA A 94 -13.00 -12.59 2.76
N LEU A 95 -11.90 -12.24 3.43
CA LEU A 95 -10.94 -11.27 2.91
C LEU A 95 -10.25 -11.77 1.62
N ALA A 96 -9.87 -13.05 1.57
CA ALA A 96 -9.24 -13.66 0.40
C ALA A 96 -10.17 -13.76 -0.82
N GLU A 97 -11.49 -13.72 -0.63
CA GLU A 97 -12.48 -13.69 -1.72
C GLU A 97 -12.60 -12.33 -2.41
N ARG A 98 -11.96 -11.27 -1.88
CA ARG A 98 -12.05 -9.93 -2.47
C ARG A 98 -11.54 -9.90 -3.92
N PRO A 99 -12.22 -9.17 -4.83
CA PRO A 99 -11.81 -9.07 -6.24
C PRO A 99 -10.37 -8.57 -6.45
N ASP A 100 -9.91 -7.66 -5.58
CA ASP A 100 -8.55 -7.12 -5.56
C ASP A 100 -7.47 -8.21 -5.43
N TYR A 101 -7.80 -9.31 -4.75
CA TYR A 101 -6.92 -10.48 -4.64
C TYR A 101 -7.16 -11.48 -5.75
N GLY A 102 -8.42 -11.84 -6.01
CA GLY A 102 -8.78 -12.83 -7.03
C GLY A 102 -8.22 -12.51 -8.41
N SER A 103 -8.26 -11.24 -8.82
CA SER A 103 -7.75 -10.76 -10.11
C SER A 103 -6.21 -10.77 -10.23
N ALA A 104 -5.49 -10.86 -9.11
CA ALA A 104 -4.04 -10.85 -9.08
C ALA A 104 -3.42 -12.23 -9.32
N ARG A 105 -4.17 -13.32 -9.07
CA ARG A 105 -3.65 -14.68 -9.23
C ARG A 105 -3.53 -15.06 -10.72
N ASP A 106 -2.47 -15.81 -11.04
CA ASP A 106 -2.30 -16.39 -12.38
C ASP A 106 -3.22 -17.60 -12.59
N GLY A 107 -3.22 -18.19 -13.79
CA GLY A 107 -4.04 -19.36 -14.11
C GLY A 107 -3.71 -20.62 -13.29
N ALA A 108 -2.58 -20.63 -12.57
CA ALA A 108 -2.20 -21.68 -11.63
C ALA A 108 -2.50 -21.29 -10.17
N GLY A 109 -3.22 -20.19 -9.94
CA GLY A 109 -3.59 -19.70 -8.62
C GLY A 109 -2.45 -18.99 -7.86
N ARG A 110 -1.32 -18.66 -8.51
CA ARG A 110 -0.14 -18.09 -7.83
C ARG A 110 -0.10 -16.57 -7.91
N LEU A 111 0.50 -15.94 -6.89
CA LEU A 111 0.84 -14.52 -6.90
C LEU A 111 2.15 -14.31 -7.66
N ARG A 112 2.07 -14.04 -8.96
CA ARG A 112 3.22 -13.72 -9.83
C ARG A 112 3.05 -12.35 -10.48
N LEU A 113 3.14 -11.31 -9.66
CA LEU A 113 2.98 -9.93 -10.06
C LEU A 113 4.15 -9.10 -9.57
N GLY A 114 4.68 -8.26 -10.45
CA GLY A 114 5.68 -7.25 -10.10
C GLY A 114 5.02 -5.92 -9.72
N ARG A 115 5.77 -5.05 -9.04
CA ARG A 115 5.31 -3.73 -8.56
C ARG A 115 4.74 -2.79 -9.64
N LYS A 116 5.08 -3.05 -10.91
CA LYS A 116 4.61 -2.27 -12.07
C LYS A 116 3.21 -2.71 -12.54
N ASP A 117 2.76 -3.89 -12.13
CA ASP A 117 1.40 -4.36 -12.40
C ASP A 117 0.41 -3.54 -11.57
N SER A 118 -0.66 -3.05 -12.20
CA SER A 118 -1.68 -2.23 -11.52
C SER A 118 -2.41 -3.00 -10.41
N ARG A 119 -2.45 -4.33 -10.50
CA ARG A 119 -3.07 -5.23 -9.53
C ARG A 119 -2.22 -5.46 -8.29
N TYR A 120 -0.94 -5.06 -8.31
CA TYR A 120 -0.01 -5.36 -7.21
C TYR A 120 -0.42 -4.76 -5.88
N TRP A 121 -0.65 -3.45 -5.84
CA TRP A 121 -1.00 -2.76 -4.60
C TRP A 121 -2.39 -3.15 -4.05
N PRO A 122 -3.43 -3.33 -4.89
CA PRO A 122 -4.68 -3.95 -4.46
C PRO A 122 -4.48 -5.30 -3.77
N ALA A 123 -3.72 -6.21 -4.40
CA ALA A 123 -3.42 -7.52 -3.83
C ALA A 123 -2.64 -7.41 -2.51
N VAL A 124 -1.63 -6.54 -2.41
CA VAL A 124 -0.91 -6.25 -1.16
C VAL A 124 -1.89 -5.81 -0.07
N GLY A 125 -2.85 -4.94 -0.40
CA GLY A 125 -3.88 -4.49 0.52
C GLY A 125 -4.64 -5.66 1.15
N VAL A 126 -5.16 -6.56 0.32
CA VAL A 126 -5.90 -7.74 0.79
C VAL A 126 -5.00 -8.70 1.58
N VAL A 127 -3.81 -9.01 1.07
CA VAL A 127 -2.87 -9.91 1.75
C VAL A 127 -2.51 -9.42 3.16
N LEU A 128 -2.31 -8.11 3.33
CA LEU A 128 -2.04 -7.52 4.64
C LEU A 128 -3.27 -7.53 5.56
N ASP A 129 -4.50 -7.44 5.02
CA ASP A 129 -5.72 -7.64 5.82
C ASP A 129 -5.85 -9.08 6.29
N VAL A 130 -5.61 -10.05 5.40
CA VAL A 130 -5.62 -11.48 5.73
C VAL A 130 -4.57 -11.79 6.78
N LEU A 131 -3.34 -11.31 6.61
CA LEU A 131 -2.29 -11.44 7.62
C LEU A 131 -2.74 -10.87 8.95
N GLN A 132 -3.38 -9.69 8.99
CA GLN A 132 -3.87 -9.13 10.24
C GLN A 132 -4.97 -9.99 10.88
N ALA A 133 -5.88 -10.56 10.08
CA ALA A 133 -6.96 -11.41 10.56
C ALA A 133 -6.46 -12.69 11.25
N VAL A 134 -5.35 -13.26 10.77
CA VAL A 134 -4.69 -14.46 11.35
C VAL A 134 -3.53 -14.11 12.29
N GLU A 135 -3.52 -12.89 12.85
CA GLU A 135 -2.48 -12.40 13.77
C GLU A 135 -1.04 -12.52 13.22
N ALA A 136 -0.88 -12.34 11.92
CA ALA A 136 0.37 -12.40 11.16
C ALA A 136 1.06 -13.78 11.14
N ARG A 137 0.29 -14.86 11.33
CA ARG A 137 0.71 -16.25 11.05
C ARG A 137 0.73 -16.49 9.54
N VAL A 138 1.93 -16.52 8.95
CA VAL A 138 2.11 -16.61 7.49
C VAL A 138 1.54 -17.90 6.90
N GLY A 139 1.63 -19.02 7.63
CA GLY A 139 1.07 -20.30 7.17
C GLY A 139 -0.44 -20.26 7.01
N GLU A 140 -1.15 -19.80 8.05
CA GLU A 140 -2.61 -19.62 8.03
C GLU A 140 -3.04 -18.59 6.96
N ALA A 141 -2.29 -17.51 6.81
CA ALA A 141 -2.55 -16.53 5.75
C ALA A 141 -2.40 -17.16 4.36
N ALA A 142 -1.36 -17.96 4.13
CA ALA A 142 -1.14 -18.64 2.86
C ALA A 142 -2.26 -19.64 2.54
N GLU A 143 -2.71 -20.39 3.55
CA GLU A 143 -3.84 -21.32 3.46
C GLU A 143 -5.13 -20.59 3.07
N ALA A 144 -5.49 -19.52 3.77
CA ALA A 144 -6.68 -18.71 3.46
C ALA A 144 -6.62 -18.08 2.06
N LEU A 145 -5.44 -17.65 1.63
CA LEU A 145 -5.20 -17.09 0.29
C LEU A 145 -5.18 -18.17 -0.82
N GLY A 146 -5.13 -19.46 -0.45
CA GLY A 146 -5.05 -20.57 -1.39
C GLY A 146 -3.72 -20.63 -2.15
N VAL A 147 -2.61 -20.20 -1.52
CA VAL A 147 -1.26 -20.24 -2.09
C VAL A 147 -0.29 -20.99 -1.17
N SER A 148 0.85 -21.42 -1.70
CA SER A 148 1.91 -21.96 -0.83
C SER A 148 2.54 -20.84 0.01
N THR A 149 3.01 -21.17 1.21
CA THR A 149 3.78 -20.25 2.07
C THR A 149 4.97 -19.65 1.33
N GLY A 150 5.68 -20.45 0.52
CA GLY A 150 6.79 -19.96 -0.31
C GLY A 150 6.35 -18.91 -1.32
N ASN A 151 5.25 -19.13 -2.05
CA ASN A 151 4.73 -18.14 -2.99
C ASN A 151 4.29 -16.84 -2.29
N LEU A 152 3.68 -16.95 -1.11
CA LEU A 152 3.32 -15.78 -0.31
C LEU A 152 4.58 -15.00 0.13
N ILE A 153 5.60 -15.69 0.63
CA ILE A 153 6.86 -15.05 1.03
C ILE A 153 7.54 -14.37 -0.16
N ASP A 154 7.62 -15.02 -1.32
CA ASP A 154 8.19 -14.45 -2.55
C ASP A 154 7.44 -13.18 -2.98
N PHE A 155 6.11 -13.18 -2.85
CA PHE A 155 5.29 -12.01 -3.15
C PHE A 155 5.56 -10.84 -2.18
N LEU A 156 5.64 -11.14 -0.88
CA LEU A 156 5.83 -10.15 0.19
C LEU A 156 7.25 -9.56 0.18
N SER A 157 8.26 -10.37 -0.14
CA SER A 157 9.66 -9.92 -0.24
C SER A 157 9.93 -9.15 -1.54
N GLY A 158 8.98 -9.17 -2.48
CA GLY A 158 9.06 -8.45 -3.74
C GLY A 158 9.11 -6.92 -3.63
N ASP A 159 8.77 -6.34 -2.46
CA ASP A 159 8.91 -4.92 -2.13
C ASP A 159 9.32 -4.68 -0.67
N ASP A 160 10.40 -3.93 -0.45
CA ASP A 160 10.97 -3.67 0.88
C ASP A 160 9.99 -3.04 1.86
N LYS A 161 9.09 -2.16 1.40
CA LYS A 161 8.10 -1.50 2.28
C LYS A 161 6.98 -2.46 2.65
N VAL A 162 6.61 -3.34 1.73
CA VAL A 162 5.67 -4.44 2.00
C VAL A 162 6.29 -5.37 3.04
N TRP A 163 7.53 -5.78 2.84
CA TRP A 163 8.27 -6.63 3.76
C TRP A 163 8.40 -6.02 5.17
N GLU A 164 8.78 -4.74 5.25
CA GLU A 164 8.84 -3.98 6.50
C GLU A 164 7.48 -3.97 7.20
N GLN A 165 6.40 -3.70 6.46
CA GLN A 165 5.04 -3.68 7.00
C GLN A 165 4.60 -5.05 7.53
N VAL A 166 4.94 -6.14 6.83
CA VAL A 166 4.70 -7.52 7.31
C VAL A 166 5.45 -7.76 8.61
N ASN A 167 6.72 -7.37 8.69
CA ASN A 167 7.51 -7.53 9.91
C ASN A 167 6.97 -6.69 11.07
N HIS A 168 6.50 -5.47 10.81
CA HIS A 168 5.80 -4.67 11.82
C HIS A 168 4.53 -5.36 12.33
N LEU A 169 3.70 -5.94 11.45
CA LEU A 169 2.54 -6.73 11.87
C LEU A 169 2.95 -7.93 12.71
N ARG A 170 3.97 -8.68 12.28
CA ARG A 170 4.46 -9.85 13.01
C ARG A 170 4.95 -9.50 14.41
N ILE A 171 5.78 -8.46 14.54
CA ILE A 171 6.26 -7.98 15.84
C ILE A 171 5.09 -7.54 16.73
N ARG A 172 4.11 -6.82 16.16
CA ARG A 172 2.92 -6.37 16.88
C ARG A 172 2.12 -7.53 17.48
N PHE A 173 2.03 -8.66 16.79
CA PHE A 173 1.38 -9.89 17.28
C PHE A 173 2.33 -10.83 18.04
N GLY A 174 3.55 -10.39 18.39
CA GLY A 174 4.49 -11.17 19.20
C GLY A 174 5.30 -12.22 18.44
N HIS A 175 5.27 -12.22 17.11
CA HIS A 175 6.06 -13.10 16.27
C HIS A 175 7.45 -12.51 15.94
N LYS A 176 8.42 -13.39 15.68
CA LYS A 176 9.73 -12.99 15.17
C LYS A 176 9.62 -12.44 13.75
N ALA A 177 10.40 -11.40 13.44
CA ALA A 177 10.56 -10.88 12.09
C ALA A 177 11.04 -11.99 11.14
N LEU A 178 10.52 -11.95 9.91
CA LEU A 178 10.99 -12.79 8.81
C LEU A 178 12.35 -12.28 8.35
N ARG A 179 13.22 -13.22 7.96
CA ARG A 179 14.52 -12.91 7.35
C ARG A 179 14.35 -12.96 5.84
N ALA A 180 14.88 -11.93 5.17
CA ALA A 180 14.99 -11.91 3.72
C ALA A 180 16.10 -12.85 3.25
#